data_AF-A0A8D0LCT2-F1
#
_entry.id   AF-A0A8D0LCT2-F1
#
_cell.length_a   1.000
_cell.length_b   1.000
_cell.length_c   1.000
_cell.angle_alpha   90.00
_cell.angle_beta   90.00
_cell.angle_gamma   90.00
#
_symmetry.space_group_name_H-M   'P 1'
#
loop_
_entity.id
_entity.type
_entity.pdbx_description
1 polymer ?
#
loop_
_entity_poly.entity_id
_entity_poly.type
_entity_poly.pdbx_seq_one_letter_code
_entity_poly.pdbx_strand_id
1 'polypeptide(L)'
;MQQDELINELMGNDQDKEEKMRKKRTLWLLNSLQHISQTGASSFSFLELCKNNSQKCVAAKFYSLLVLKKLLVVGLAQTAPYADIIVTLGPEFHMF
;
A
#
# COMPACT_ATOMS: atom_id res chain seq x y z
N MET A 1 6.57 22.04 19.66
CA MET A 1 6.43 21.22 20.88
C MET A 1 5.56 19.98 20.66
N GLN A 2 4.39 20.05 20.00
CA GLN A 2 3.53 18.87 19.78
C GLN A 2 3.99 17.87 18.69
N GLN A 3 4.93 18.23 17.82
CA GLN A 3 5.48 17.30 16.80
C GLN A 3 6.56 16.37 17.36
N ASP A 4 7.37 16.83 18.31
CA ASP A 4 8.46 16.04 18.91
C ASP A 4 7.95 14.94 19.87
N GLU A 5 6.83 15.18 20.56
CA GLU A 5 6.16 14.18 21.43
C GLU A 5 5.52 13.04 20.62
N LEU A 6 4.89 13.35 19.48
CA LEU A 6 4.32 12.34 18.59
C LEU A 6 5.42 11.45 17.99
N ILE A 7 6.60 12.01 17.71
CA ILE A 7 7.76 11.26 17.22
C ILE A 7 8.30 10.34 18.33
N ASN A 8 8.36 10.80 19.58
CA ASN A 8 8.81 9.97 20.71
C ASN A 8 7.87 8.80 21.04
N GLU A 9 6.55 8.98 20.99
CA GLU A 9 5.57 7.88 21.19
C GLU A 9 5.57 6.86 20.02
N LEU A 10 5.95 7.29 18.83
CA LEU A 10 6.16 6.40 17.68
C LEU A 10 7.45 5.58 17.80
N MET A 11 8.33 5.88 18.77
CA MET A 11 9.65 5.25 18.94
C MET A 11 9.74 4.21 20.09
N GLY A 12 8.65 3.86 20.77
CA GLY A 12 8.65 2.76 21.75
C GLY A 12 8.59 1.39 21.06
N ASN A 13 9.53 0.48 21.41
CA ASN A 13 9.73 -0.89 20.89
C ASN A 13 9.89 -1.04 19.37
N ASP A 14 11.00 -1.62 18.90
CA ASP A 14 11.26 -1.80 17.46
C ASP A 14 10.17 -2.61 16.72
N GLN A 15 9.51 -3.56 17.40
CA GLN A 15 8.35 -4.25 16.85
C GLN A 15 7.14 -3.33 16.62
N ASP A 16 6.88 -2.40 17.53
CA ASP A 16 5.77 -1.44 17.41
C ASP A 16 6.12 -0.33 16.41
N LYS A 17 7.40 0.08 16.30
CA LYS A 17 7.87 0.99 15.25
C LYS A 17 7.66 0.41 13.85
N GLU A 18 8.11 -0.82 13.63
CA GLU A 18 7.99 -1.46 12.32
C GLU A 18 6.52 -1.70 11.95
N GLU A 19 5.69 -2.08 12.92
CA GLU A 19 4.26 -2.24 12.74
C GLU A 19 3.57 -0.91 12.41
N LYS A 20 3.86 0.16 13.15
CA LYS A 20 3.40 1.53 12.88
C LYS A 20 3.79 1.99 11.47
N MET A 21 5.05 1.77 11.08
CA MET A 21 5.56 2.13 9.75
C MET A 21 4.93 1.29 8.64
N ARG A 22 4.64 0.01 8.89
CA ARG A 22 3.90 -0.85 7.95
C ARG A 22 2.46 -0.37 7.77
N LYS A 23 1.78 0.00 8.87
CA LYS A 23 0.42 0.57 8.84
C LYS A 23 0.39 1.86 8.02
N LYS A 24 1.31 2.79 8.29
CA LYS A 24 1.44 4.05 7.54
C LYS A 24 1.65 3.83 6.04
N ARG A 25 2.54 2.91 5.66
CA ARG A 25 2.80 2.57 4.24
C ARG A 25 1.57 1.97 3.56
N THR A 26 0.84 1.12 4.26
CA THR A 26 -0.39 0.49 3.75
C THR A 26 -1.51 1.51 3.57
N LEU A 27 -1.67 2.43 4.52
CA LEU A 27 -2.62 3.53 4.42
C LEU A 27 -2.28 4.50 3.28
N TRP A 28 -0.99 4.82 3.11
CA TRP A 28 -0.54 5.66 2.00
C TRP A 28 -0.87 5.01 0.65
N LEU A 29 -0.64 3.70 0.53
CA LEU A 29 -1.01 2.96 -0.68
C LEU A 29 -2.52 3.03 -0.91
N LEU A 30 -3.34 2.75 0.13
CA LEU A 30 -4.80 2.83 0.05
C LEU A 30 -5.29 4.19 -0.44
N ASN A 31 -4.81 5.29 0.16
CA ASN A 31 -5.20 6.64 -0.25
C ASN A 31 -4.82 6.93 -1.70
N SER A 32 -3.67 6.43 -2.15
CA SER A 32 -3.27 6.53 -3.56
C SER A 32 -4.26 5.78 -4.47
N LEU A 33 -4.74 4.61 -4.05
CA LEU A 33 -5.74 3.85 -4.81
C LEU A 33 -7.09 4.56 -4.84
N GLN A 34 -7.50 5.18 -3.72
CA GLN A 34 -8.73 5.98 -3.66
C GLN A 34 -8.67 7.14 -4.66
N HIS A 35 -7.56 7.87 -4.71
CA HIS A 35 -7.38 8.93 -5.72
C HIS A 35 -7.41 8.41 -7.15
N ILE A 36 -6.79 7.25 -7.43
CA ILE A 36 -6.85 6.63 -8.77
C ILE A 36 -8.28 6.17 -9.10
N SER A 37 -9.03 5.66 -8.13
CA SER A 37 -10.42 5.25 -8.37
C SER A 37 -11.34 6.45 -8.69
N GLN A 38 -11.08 7.62 -8.09
CA GLN A 38 -11.82 8.85 -8.35
C GLN A 38 -11.64 9.35 -9.79
N THR A 39 -10.55 8.98 -10.48
CA THR A 39 -10.35 9.32 -11.90
C THR A 39 -11.10 8.38 -12.85
N GLY A 40 -11.85 7.40 -12.31
CA GLY A 40 -12.64 6.43 -13.08
C GLY A 40 -11.89 5.15 -13.45
N ALA A 41 -10.64 4.99 -13.02
CA ALA A 41 -9.88 3.77 -13.26
C ALA A 41 -10.33 2.65 -12.32
N SER A 42 -10.81 1.53 -12.89
CA SER A 42 -11.20 0.32 -12.15
C SER A 42 -10.03 -0.62 -11.84
N SER A 43 -8.88 -0.38 -12.48
CA SER A 43 -7.69 -1.18 -12.33
C SER A 43 -6.43 -0.37 -12.63
N PHE A 44 -5.29 -0.77 -12.07
CA PHE A 44 -4.01 -0.14 -12.34
C PHE A 44 -2.86 -1.14 -12.36
N SER A 45 -1.81 -0.77 -13.09
CA SER A 45 -0.55 -1.52 -13.20
C SER A 45 0.33 -1.27 -11.97
N PHE A 46 0.78 -2.35 -11.33
CA PHE A 46 1.74 -2.25 -10.24
C PHE A 46 3.12 -1.82 -10.75
N LEU A 47 3.51 -2.26 -11.95
CA LEU A 47 4.75 -1.83 -12.61
C LEU A 47 4.79 -0.31 -12.80
N GLU A 48 3.71 0.29 -13.33
CA GLU A 48 3.64 1.76 -13.49
C GLU A 48 3.65 2.49 -12.14
N LEU A 49 3.00 1.95 -11.10
CA LEU A 49 3.06 2.50 -9.73
C LEU A 49 4.48 2.46 -9.12
N CYS A 50 5.31 1.53 -9.62
CA CYS A 50 6.67 1.32 -9.17
C CYS A 50 7.73 2.00 -10.03
N LYS A 51 7.31 2.67 -11.11
CA LYS A 51 8.22 3.38 -12.02
C LYS A 51 9.05 4.41 -11.26
N ASN A 52 10.36 4.41 -11.51
CA ASN A 52 11.34 5.29 -10.87
C ASN A 52 11.51 5.12 -9.34
N ASN A 53 10.94 4.06 -8.73
CA ASN A 53 11.14 3.77 -7.31
C ASN A 53 12.39 2.90 -7.09
N SER A 54 13.04 3.08 -5.94
CA SER A 54 14.12 2.19 -5.51
C SER A 54 13.60 0.79 -5.16
N GLN A 55 14.44 -0.24 -5.28
CA GLN A 55 14.08 -1.63 -4.93
C GLN A 55 13.49 -1.75 -3.52
N LYS A 56 14.06 -1.01 -2.54
CA LYS A 56 13.55 -0.96 -1.16
C LYS A 56 12.11 -0.42 -1.11
N CYS A 57 11.81 0.63 -1.87
CA CYS A 57 10.47 1.19 -1.95
C CYS A 57 9.51 0.22 -2.65
N VAL A 58 9.92 -0.41 -3.75
CA VAL A 58 9.11 -1.39 -4.48
C VAL A 58 8.76 -2.59 -3.60
N ALA A 59 9.73 -3.16 -2.88
CA ALA A 59 9.49 -4.27 -1.96
C ALA A 59 8.51 -3.89 -0.83
N ALA A 60 8.65 -2.68 -0.28
CA ALA A 60 7.72 -2.17 0.73
C ALA A 60 6.30 -1.99 0.18
N LYS A 61 6.15 -1.43 -1.03
CA LYS A 61 4.85 -1.29 -1.69
C LYS A 61 4.23 -2.64 -2.01
N PHE A 62 5.02 -3.59 -2.49
CA PHE A 62 4.57 -4.96 -2.77
C PHE A 62 4.02 -5.63 -1.50
N TYR A 63 4.71 -5.48 -0.37
CA TYR A 63 4.21 -6.00 0.89
C TYR A 63 2.91 -5.34 1.35
N SER A 64 2.81 -4.01 1.23
CA SER A 64 1.55 -3.29 1.50
C SER A 64 0.42 -3.76 0.59
N LEU A 65 0.70 -4.05 -0.67
CA LEU A 65 -0.27 -4.60 -1.61
C LEU A 65 -0.79 -5.98 -1.16
N LEU A 66 0.09 -6.85 -0.66
CA LEU A 66 -0.29 -8.15 -0.10
C LEU A 66 -1.18 -8.01 1.15
N VAL A 67 -0.94 -7.00 1.98
CA VAL A 67 -1.81 -6.69 3.13
C VAL A 67 -3.20 -6.29 2.66
N LEU A 68 -3.30 -5.37 1.69
CA LEU A 68 -4.59 -4.94 1.12
C LEU A 68 -5.33 -6.11 0.47
N LYS A 69 -4.62 -7.02 -0.22
CA LYS A 69 -5.22 -8.23 -0.78
C LYS A 69 -5.76 -9.17 0.29
N LYS A 70 -5.05 -9.34 1.40
CA LYS A 70 -5.50 -10.13 2.55
C LYS A 70 -6.78 -9.56 3.17
N LEU A 71 -6.88 -8.24 3.22
CA LEU A 71 -8.06 -7.51 3.71
C LEU A 71 -9.18 -7.41 2.68
N LEU A 72 -9.05 -8.04 1.50
CA LEU A 72 -10.01 -8.00 0.41
C LEU A 72 -10.34 -6.58 -0.12
N VAL A 73 -9.46 -5.62 0.16
CA VAL A 73 -9.56 -4.24 -0.32
C VAL A 73 -9.22 -4.16 -1.81
N VAL A 74 -8.32 -5.02 -2.28
CA VAL A 74 -7.92 -5.10 -3.69
C VAL A 74 -7.94 -6.53 -4.20
N GLY A 75 -8.24 -6.70 -5.48
CA GLY A 75 -7.96 -7.91 -6.25
C GLY A 75 -6.59 -7.82 -6.93
N LEU A 76 -5.90 -8.95 -7.10
CA LEU A 76 -4.63 -9.04 -7.81
C LEU A 76 -4.75 -10.08 -8.93
N ALA A 77 -4.27 -9.73 -10.12
CA ALA A 77 -4.16 -10.63 -11.25
C ALA A 77 -2.76 -10.56 -11.86
N GLN A 78 -2.16 -11.71 -12.13
CA GLN A 78 -0.87 -11.83 -12.82
C GLN A 78 -1.02 -12.89 -13.92
N THR A 79 -0.81 -12.49 -15.17
CA THR A 79 -1.14 -13.30 -16.35
C THR A 79 -0.10 -14.38 -16.66
N ALA A 80 1.15 -14.15 -16.27
CA ALA A 80 2.26 -15.09 -16.41
C ALA A 80 3.31 -14.86 -15.30
N PRO A 81 4.21 -15.83 -15.03
CA PRO A 81 5.27 -15.64 -14.05
C PRO A 81 6.07 -14.36 -14.32
N TYR A 82 6.29 -13.55 -13.28
CA TYR A 82 7.00 -12.27 -13.35
C TYR A 82 6.39 -11.21 -14.29
N ALA A 83 5.20 -11.47 -14.85
CA ALA A 83 4.45 -10.44 -15.54
C ALA A 83 3.98 -9.38 -14.55
N ASP A 84 3.51 -8.26 -15.08
CA ASP A 84 2.94 -7.19 -14.28
C ASP A 84 1.75 -7.70 -13.44
N ILE A 85 1.57 -7.06 -12.29
CA ILE A 85 0.46 -7.33 -11.37
C ILE A 85 -0.59 -6.26 -11.61
N ILE A 86 -1.73 -6.67 -12.11
CA ILE A 86 -2.89 -5.81 -12.27
C ILE A 86 -3.67 -5.80 -10.97
N VAL A 87 -3.85 -4.61 -10.41
CA VAL A 87 -4.59 -4.41 -9.17
C VAL A 87 -5.97 -3.89 -9.52
N THR A 88 -7.00 -4.49 -8.93
CA THR A 88 -8.42 -4.14 -9.10
C THR A 88 -9.04 -3.79 -7.77
N LEU A 89 -10.16 -3.05 -7.78
CA LEU A 89 -10.91 -2.75 -6.57
C LEU A 89 -11.56 -4.03 -6.02
N GLY A 90 -11.41 -4.26 -4.71
CA GLY A 90 -12.03 -5.39 -4.01
C GLY A 90 -13.37 -5.04 -3.37
N PRO A 91 -14.10 -6.03 -2.84
CA PRO A 91 -15.40 -5.82 -2.20
C PRO A 91 -15.30 -4.93 -0.95
N GLU A 92 -14.21 -5.00 -0.20
CA GLU A 92 -14.00 -4.21 1.02
C GLU A 92 -13.40 -2.83 0.74
N PHE A 93 -13.30 -2.40 -0.52
CA PHE A 93 -12.59 -1.16 -0.87
C PHE A 93 -13.22 0.11 -0.26
N HIS A 94 -14.56 0.14 -0.14
CA HIS A 94 -15.30 1.29 0.39
C HIS A 94 -15.54 1.21 1.90
N MET A 95 -15.06 0.16 2.56
CA MET A 95 -15.22 -0.06 4.01
C MET A 95 -14.09 0.59 4.84
N PHE A 96 -13.12 1.23 4.18
CA PHE A 96 -11.95 1.87 4.80
C PHE A 96 -11.84 3.35 4.46
#